data_AF-A0AAV1DKB6-F1
#
_entry.id   AF-A0AAV1DKB6-F1
#
_cell.length_a   1.000
_cell.length_b   1.000
_cell.length_c   1.000
_cell.angle_alpha   90.00
_cell.angle_beta   90.00
_cell.angle_gamma   90.00
#
_symmetry.space_group_name_H-M   'P 1'
#
loop_
_entity.id
_entity.type
_entity.pdbx_description
1 polymer ?
#
loop_
_entity_poly.entity_id
_entity_poly.type
_entity_poly.pdbx_seq_one_letter_code
_entity_poly.pdbx_strand_id
1 'polypeptide(L)'
;MAVVMKQLDRAEEAIEAIKSFRGLCPKQAQESLDNVLIDLYKKCGRVDEQIMLLKQKLRMIYIGEAFNGKPTKTARSHGKKFQVSVQQETSRILPPAGGNHPISGNLHEFHIRGSILPQMAPGKDPLIISEKDEMRNWSRRMRAQGKSIGLVPTMGYLHQGHLSLIKEAQQHAESIVVSIYVNPGQFSPNEDLSTYPRDFLGDIEKLKSVPGGVDVVFHPYNLYDYGGNDFSRDAERGTKKEGKVVSCVDDGAGVGHETWVRVESLEKGLCGKSRPVFFRGVATIVTKLFNIVDPDVAVFGKKDYQQWRIIKRMVRDLDFGIKVIGSDLVREDDGLAMSSRNVHLSPAEREKALSISRSLAEARIAAGNGNVNCKELKKSAIQAVQEAGGVIDYAEIVDQESLDAVEEIIRPVVFCIAAWFGNVRLIDNMEIQV
;
A
#
# COMPACT_ATOMS: atom_id res chain seq x y z
N MET A 1 -12.77 -23.30 -29.36
CA MET A 1 -12.48 -24.22 -28.23
C MET A 1 -13.38 -23.97 -27.02
N ALA A 2 -13.36 -22.82 -26.34
CA ALA A 2 -14.19 -22.58 -25.15
C ALA A 2 -15.70 -22.83 -25.34
N VAL A 3 -16.26 -22.45 -26.50
CA VAL A 3 -17.67 -22.70 -26.86
C VAL A 3 -17.95 -24.20 -27.08
N VAL A 4 -16.98 -24.94 -27.63
CA VAL A 4 -17.07 -26.41 -27.83
C VAL A 4 -16.93 -27.12 -26.48
N MET A 5 -16.05 -26.65 -25.60
CA MET A 5 -15.88 -27.18 -24.24
C MET A 5 -17.11 -26.89 -23.34
N LYS A 6 -17.81 -25.77 -23.57
CA LYS A 6 -19.10 -25.43 -22.93
C LYS A 6 -20.20 -26.47 -23.25
N GLN A 7 -20.16 -27.09 -24.44
CA GLN A 7 -21.13 -28.13 -24.86
C GLN A 7 -20.79 -29.53 -24.34
N LEU A 8 -19.56 -29.77 -23.88
CA LEU A 8 -19.07 -31.08 -23.40
C LEU A 8 -18.98 -31.18 -21.87
N ASP A 9 -19.68 -30.30 -21.15
CA ASP A 9 -19.73 -30.23 -19.67
C ASP A 9 -18.39 -30.04 -18.93
N ARG A 10 -17.34 -29.58 -19.64
CA ARG A 10 -16.01 -29.27 -19.09
C ARG A 10 -15.87 -27.79 -18.76
N ALA A 11 -16.79 -27.28 -17.92
CA ALA A 11 -16.90 -25.86 -17.63
C ALA A 11 -15.69 -25.29 -16.84
N GLU A 12 -15.16 -26.03 -15.87
CA GLU A 12 -13.97 -25.61 -15.09
C GLU A 12 -12.71 -25.54 -15.95
N GLU A 13 -12.47 -26.53 -16.80
CA GLU A 13 -11.32 -26.54 -17.71
C GLU A 13 -11.41 -25.39 -18.73
N ALA A 14 -12.63 -25.05 -19.18
CA ALA A 14 -12.84 -23.90 -20.04
C ALA A 14 -12.57 -22.57 -19.31
N ILE A 15 -12.90 -22.47 -18.02
CA ILE A 15 -12.58 -21.28 -17.20
C ILE A 15 -11.07 -21.11 -17.09
N GLU A 16 -10.34 -22.16 -16.70
CA GLU A 16 -8.89 -22.08 -16.52
C GLU A 16 -8.15 -21.87 -17.84
N ALA A 17 -8.62 -22.49 -18.93
CA ALA A 17 -8.11 -22.19 -20.26
C ALA A 17 -8.32 -20.71 -20.62
N ILE A 18 -9.54 -20.17 -20.47
CA ILE A 18 -9.78 -18.75 -20.79
C ILE A 18 -8.91 -17.84 -19.93
N LYS A 19 -8.77 -18.11 -18.62
CA LYS A 19 -7.91 -17.31 -17.73
C LYS A 19 -6.46 -17.28 -18.20
N SER A 20 -5.91 -18.41 -18.69
CA SER A 20 -4.49 -18.51 -19.06
C SER A 20 -4.12 -17.71 -20.31
N PHE A 21 -5.01 -17.59 -21.30
CA PHE A 21 -4.71 -16.85 -22.55
C PHE A 21 -5.45 -15.51 -22.71
N ARG A 22 -6.44 -15.19 -21.85
CA ARG A 22 -7.20 -13.94 -21.93
C ARG A 22 -6.29 -12.70 -21.95
N GLY A 23 -5.25 -12.68 -21.12
CA GLY A 23 -4.30 -11.56 -21.06
C GLY A 23 -3.47 -11.35 -22.34
N LEU A 24 -3.38 -12.38 -23.19
CA LEU A 24 -2.63 -12.37 -24.45
C LEU A 24 -3.49 -11.91 -25.64
N CYS A 25 -4.80 -11.71 -25.45
CA CYS A 25 -5.74 -11.33 -26.50
C CYS A 25 -5.89 -9.81 -26.62
N PRO A 26 -6.17 -9.25 -27.82
CA PRO A 26 -6.54 -7.84 -27.98
C PRO A 26 -7.79 -7.48 -27.16
N LYS A 27 -7.92 -6.21 -26.72
CA LYS A 27 -9.03 -5.74 -25.85
C LYS A 27 -10.42 -6.17 -26.32
N GLN A 28 -10.68 -6.13 -27.64
CA GLN A 28 -11.96 -6.53 -28.24
C GLN A 28 -12.25 -8.05 -28.08
N ALA A 29 -11.22 -8.88 -28.10
CA ALA A 29 -11.32 -10.32 -27.87
C ALA A 29 -11.47 -10.64 -26.37
N GLN A 30 -10.80 -9.89 -25.48
CA GLN A 30 -10.94 -10.02 -24.03
C GLN A 30 -12.39 -9.80 -23.57
N GLU A 31 -13.08 -8.80 -24.13
CA GLU A 31 -14.48 -8.53 -23.77
C GLU A 31 -15.42 -9.69 -24.13
N SER A 32 -15.15 -10.34 -25.27
CA SER A 32 -15.88 -11.52 -25.71
C SER A 32 -15.62 -12.70 -24.79
N LEU A 33 -14.38 -12.89 -24.35
CA LEU A 33 -13.99 -13.91 -23.37
C LEU A 33 -14.62 -13.66 -21.99
N ASP A 34 -14.75 -12.40 -21.56
CA ASP A 34 -15.42 -12.04 -20.31
C ASP A 34 -16.89 -12.42 -20.29
N ASN A 35 -17.59 -12.24 -21.41
CA ASN A 35 -19.00 -12.66 -21.49
C ASN A 35 -19.11 -14.19 -21.38
N VAL A 36 -18.17 -14.93 -21.97
CA VAL A 36 -18.11 -16.39 -21.86
C VAL A 36 -17.78 -16.82 -20.43
N LEU A 37 -16.87 -16.14 -19.74
CA LEU A 37 -16.54 -16.42 -18.33
C LEU A 37 -17.72 -16.18 -17.39
N ILE A 38 -18.49 -15.09 -17.58
CA ILE A 38 -19.69 -14.82 -16.77
C ILE A 38 -20.69 -15.96 -16.88
N ASP A 39 -20.91 -16.48 -18.09
CA ASP A 39 -21.78 -17.63 -18.34
C ASP A 39 -21.24 -18.92 -17.70
N LEU A 40 -19.92 -19.14 -17.78
CA LEU A 40 -19.29 -20.34 -17.20
C LEU A 40 -19.31 -20.29 -15.67
N TYR A 41 -19.03 -19.14 -15.06
CA TYR A 41 -19.13 -18.97 -13.61
C TYR A 41 -20.55 -19.21 -13.10
N LYS A 42 -21.57 -18.71 -13.82
CA LYS A 42 -22.97 -18.99 -13.52
C LYS A 42 -23.27 -20.49 -13.53
N LYS A 43 -22.75 -21.22 -14.53
CA LYS A 43 -22.98 -22.67 -14.67
C LYS A 43 -22.27 -23.48 -13.58
N CYS A 44 -21.09 -23.03 -13.14
CA CYS A 44 -20.31 -23.68 -12.07
C CYS A 44 -20.73 -23.26 -10.64
N GLY A 45 -21.71 -22.36 -10.47
CA GLY A 45 -22.05 -21.83 -9.15
C GLY A 45 -20.96 -20.94 -8.53
N ARG A 46 -20.03 -20.42 -9.35
CA ARG A 46 -18.92 -19.53 -8.98
C ARG A 46 -19.42 -18.08 -8.86
N VAL A 47 -20.32 -17.87 -7.89
CA VAL A 47 -21.08 -16.63 -7.72
C VAL A 47 -20.17 -15.44 -7.43
N ASP A 48 -19.13 -15.61 -6.62
CA ASP A 48 -18.22 -14.53 -6.25
C ASP A 48 -17.35 -14.07 -7.43
N GLU A 49 -16.80 -15.00 -8.21
CA GLU A 49 -16.03 -14.63 -9.41
C GLU A 49 -16.92 -14.03 -10.51
N GLN A 50 -18.18 -14.48 -10.60
CA GLN A 50 -19.17 -13.86 -11.48
C GLN A 50 -19.45 -12.41 -11.08
N ILE A 51 -19.70 -12.16 -9.79
CA ILE A 51 -19.96 -10.81 -9.25
C ILE A 51 -18.73 -9.91 -9.44
N MET A 52 -17.52 -10.42 -9.19
CA MET A 52 -16.28 -9.67 -9.33
C MET A 52 -16.05 -9.21 -10.77
N LEU A 53 -16.23 -10.12 -11.75
CA LEU A 53 -16.05 -9.82 -13.17
C LEU A 53 -17.14 -8.85 -13.67
N LEU A 54 -18.38 -9.00 -13.20
CA LEU A 54 -19.47 -8.06 -13.49
C LEU A 54 -19.20 -6.66 -12.93
N LYS A 55 -18.70 -6.54 -11.69
CA LYS A 55 -18.29 -5.26 -11.08
C LYS A 55 -17.17 -4.59 -11.86
N GLN A 56 -16.19 -5.35 -12.35
CA GLN A 56 -15.12 -4.82 -13.20
C GLN A 56 -15.65 -4.23 -14.51
N LYS A 57 -16.58 -4.93 -15.17
CA LYS A 57 -17.21 -4.43 -16.41
C LYS A 57 -18.08 -3.20 -16.18
N LEU A 58 -18.82 -3.15 -15.07
CA LEU A 58 -19.59 -1.98 -14.68
C LEU A 58 -18.70 -0.76 -14.41
N ARG A 59 -17.55 -0.96 -13.76
CA ARG A 59 -16.54 0.10 -13.55
C ARG A 59 -16.01 0.66 -14.86
N MET A 60 -15.64 -0.20 -15.83
CA MET A 60 -15.19 0.24 -17.16
C MET A 60 -16.22 1.09 -17.91
N ILE A 61 -17.51 0.79 -17.72
CA ILE A 61 -18.60 1.58 -18.31
C ILE A 61 -18.74 2.94 -17.61
N TYR A 62 -18.55 2.97 -16.28
CA TYR A 62 -18.66 4.19 -15.48
C TYR A 62 -17.54 5.20 -15.75
N ILE A 63 -16.33 4.73 -16.06
CA ILE A 63 -15.15 5.55 -16.38
C ILE A 63 -15.10 6.03 -17.84
N GLY A 64 -16.14 5.79 -18.64
CA GLY A 64 -16.21 6.29 -20.03
C GLY A 64 -15.31 5.57 -21.04
N GLU A 65 -14.69 4.46 -20.66
CA GLU A 65 -13.90 3.61 -21.58
C GLU A 65 -14.76 2.75 -22.50
N ALA A 66 -16.10 2.79 -22.35
CA ALA A 66 -17.05 2.20 -23.28
C ALA A 66 -17.49 3.23 -24.35
N PHE A 67 -17.35 2.82 -25.61
CA PHE A 67 -17.62 3.54 -26.88
C PHE A 67 -18.58 4.75 -26.84
N ASN A 68 -18.11 5.90 -27.36
CA ASN A 68 -18.87 7.10 -27.74
C ASN A 68 -19.54 7.91 -26.62
N GLY A 69 -18.98 7.96 -25.42
CA GLY A 69 -19.36 8.97 -24.41
C GLY A 69 -20.79 8.88 -23.90
N LYS A 70 -21.44 7.71 -24.05
CA LYS A 70 -22.76 7.41 -23.49
C LYS A 70 -22.64 6.21 -22.55
N PRO A 71 -23.34 6.18 -21.41
CA PRO A 71 -23.36 5.06 -20.47
C PRO A 71 -24.19 3.89 -21.03
N THR A 72 -23.75 3.33 -22.16
CA THR A 72 -24.41 2.26 -22.91
C THR A 72 -23.37 1.30 -23.46
N LYS A 73 -23.68 0.00 -23.49
CA LYS A 73 -22.84 -1.03 -24.12
C LYS A 73 -23.52 -1.60 -25.37
N THR A 74 -22.72 -1.95 -26.38
CA THR A 74 -23.22 -2.71 -27.55
C THR A 74 -23.27 -4.20 -27.20
N ALA A 75 -24.47 -4.76 -27.12
CA ALA A 75 -24.70 -6.20 -26.97
C ALA A 75 -25.03 -6.83 -28.34
N ARG A 76 -24.64 -8.09 -28.55
CA ARG A 76 -25.03 -8.88 -29.73
C ARG A 76 -25.91 -10.05 -29.30
N SER A 77 -27.06 -10.20 -29.95
CA SER A 77 -27.93 -11.37 -29.82
C SER A 77 -28.44 -11.76 -31.20
N HIS A 78 -28.34 -13.05 -31.54
CA HIS A 78 -28.81 -13.61 -32.82
C HIS A 78 -28.33 -12.83 -34.06
N GLY A 79 -27.05 -12.44 -34.08
CA GLY A 79 -26.45 -11.72 -35.22
C GLY A 79 -26.80 -10.23 -35.32
N LYS A 80 -27.67 -9.68 -34.46
CA LYS A 80 -28.03 -8.26 -34.45
C LYS A 80 -27.36 -7.52 -33.28
N LYS A 81 -26.91 -6.28 -33.53
CA LYS A 81 -26.32 -5.38 -32.54
C LYS A 81 -27.41 -4.53 -31.90
N PHE A 82 -27.42 -4.42 -30.58
CA PHE A 82 -28.32 -3.54 -29.82
C PHE A 82 -27.53 -2.75 -28.79
N GLN A 83 -28.00 -1.55 -28.44
CA GLN A 83 -27.48 -0.80 -27.31
C GLN A 83 -28.27 -1.11 -26.05
N VAL A 84 -27.56 -1.38 -24.96
CA VAL A 84 -28.13 -1.70 -23.65
C VAL A 84 -27.64 -0.65 -22.65
N SER A 85 -28.57 -0.04 -21.93
CA SER A 85 -28.28 0.95 -20.87
C SER A 85 -27.77 0.29 -19.59
N VAL A 86 -27.04 1.05 -18.78
CA VAL A 86 -26.56 0.60 -17.46
C VAL A 86 -27.70 0.01 -16.62
N GLN A 87 -28.87 0.66 -16.59
CA GLN A 87 -30.04 0.20 -15.83
C GLN A 87 -30.60 -1.15 -16.33
N GLN A 88 -30.58 -1.39 -17.65
CA GLN A 88 -31.03 -2.64 -18.25
C GLN A 88 -30.07 -3.80 -18.00
N GLU A 89 -28.78 -3.52 -17.84
CA GLU A 89 -27.80 -4.54 -17.47
C GLU A 89 -27.82 -4.83 -15.97
N THR A 90 -28.01 -3.81 -15.11
CA THR A 90 -28.20 -3.98 -13.66
C THR A 90 -29.40 -4.87 -13.32
N SER A 91 -30.49 -4.74 -14.09
CA SER A 91 -31.71 -5.54 -13.93
C SER A 91 -31.63 -6.95 -14.51
N ARG A 92 -30.59 -7.29 -15.29
CA ARG A 92 -30.27 -8.67 -15.68
C ARG A 92 -29.39 -9.40 -14.68
N ILE A 93 -28.71 -8.64 -13.83
CA ILE A 93 -27.82 -9.13 -12.76
C ILE A 93 -28.61 -9.52 -11.50
N LEU A 94 -29.81 -8.96 -11.33
CA LEU A 94 -30.73 -9.26 -10.23
C LEU A 94 -31.96 -9.98 -10.79
N PRO A 95 -32.49 -11.04 -10.14
CA PRO A 95 -33.74 -11.64 -10.59
C PRO A 95 -34.89 -10.64 -10.35
N PRO A 96 -36.01 -10.75 -11.10
CA PRO A 96 -37.20 -9.97 -10.80
C PRO A 96 -37.69 -10.32 -9.39
N ALA A 97 -38.09 -9.30 -8.64
CA ALA A 97 -38.66 -9.47 -7.30
C ALA A 97 -39.86 -10.44 -7.37
N GLY A 98 -39.73 -11.62 -6.75
CA GLY A 98 -40.86 -12.55 -6.61
C GLY A 98 -40.60 -14.05 -6.69
N GLY A 99 -39.35 -14.54 -6.70
CA GLY A 99 -39.06 -15.98 -6.72
C GLY A 99 -38.40 -16.46 -5.43
N ASN A 100 -39.03 -17.39 -4.71
CA ASN A 100 -38.47 -18.07 -3.54
C ASN A 100 -37.22 -18.90 -3.93
N HIS A 101 -36.04 -18.34 -3.74
CA HIS A 101 -34.75 -19.05 -3.67
C HIS A 101 -34.06 -18.69 -2.35
N PRO A 102 -33.17 -19.56 -1.81
CA PRO A 102 -32.66 -19.50 -0.44
C PRO A 102 -31.64 -18.36 -0.20
N ILE A 103 -31.50 -17.43 -1.15
CA ILE A 103 -30.68 -16.21 -1.02
C ILE A 103 -31.50 -15.05 -0.43
N SER A 104 -32.84 -15.15 -0.42
CA SER A 104 -33.71 -14.10 0.17
C SER A 104 -33.59 -13.96 1.70
N GLY A 105 -33.07 -14.98 2.39
CA GLY A 105 -32.88 -14.97 3.85
C GLY A 105 -31.69 -14.14 4.33
N ASN A 106 -30.63 -14.00 3.52
CA ASN A 106 -29.38 -13.36 3.96
C ASN A 106 -29.28 -11.85 3.66
N LEU A 107 -30.37 -11.22 3.21
CA LEU A 107 -30.44 -9.77 2.99
C LEU A 107 -31.41 -9.06 3.95
N HIS A 108 -32.16 -9.80 4.77
CA HIS A 108 -33.01 -9.21 5.82
C HIS A 108 -32.31 -9.06 7.18
N GLU A 109 -31.08 -9.58 7.34
CA GLU A 109 -30.30 -9.43 8.58
C GLU A 109 -29.56 -8.09 8.70
N PHE A 110 -29.81 -7.17 7.75
CA PHE A 110 -29.30 -5.79 7.76
C PHE A 110 -30.17 -4.80 8.56
N HIS A 111 -30.89 -5.24 9.60
CA HIS A 111 -31.52 -4.34 10.58
C HIS A 111 -31.30 -4.79 12.04
N ILE A 112 -30.27 -4.19 12.66
CA ILE A 112 -30.12 -3.81 14.07
C ILE A 112 -30.30 -4.91 15.14
N ARG A 113 -29.15 -5.37 15.69
CA ARG A 113 -28.81 -5.67 17.10
C ARG A 113 -27.42 -6.32 17.09
N GLY A 114 -26.34 -5.89 17.73
CA GLY A 114 -26.06 -4.85 18.70
C GLY A 114 -24.82 -5.31 19.50
N SER A 115 -23.63 -4.82 19.17
CA SER A 115 -22.47 -4.80 20.09
C SER A 115 -21.35 -3.88 19.55
N ILE A 116 -21.48 -2.60 19.92
CA ILE A 116 -20.45 -1.60 20.21
C ILE A 116 -19.29 -1.45 19.21
N LEU A 117 -19.55 -0.75 18.11
CA LEU A 117 -18.64 0.26 17.57
C LEU A 117 -19.47 1.53 17.29
N PRO A 118 -19.01 2.74 17.66
CA PRO A 118 -19.80 3.95 17.47
C PRO A 118 -20.10 4.15 15.97
N GLN A 119 -21.38 4.35 15.64
CA GLN A 119 -21.83 4.72 14.29
C GLN A 119 -21.15 6.04 13.89
N MET A 120 -20.17 5.96 12.99
CA MET A 120 -19.58 7.13 12.34
C MET A 120 -20.30 7.35 11.01
N ALA A 121 -20.66 8.61 10.72
CA ALA A 121 -21.33 8.99 9.48
C ALA A 121 -20.57 8.49 8.23
N PRO A 122 -21.24 8.11 7.13
CA PRO A 122 -20.56 7.66 5.93
C PRO A 122 -19.68 8.78 5.37
N GLY A 123 -18.36 8.55 5.37
CA GLY A 123 -17.39 9.50 4.86
C GLY A 123 -17.52 9.69 3.34
N LYS A 124 -16.93 10.79 2.85
CA LYS A 124 -16.88 11.15 1.44
C LYS A 124 -16.14 10.07 0.64
N ASP A 125 -16.73 9.66 -0.50
CA ASP A 125 -16.04 8.78 -1.45
C ASP A 125 -14.84 9.52 -2.08
N PRO A 126 -13.61 8.99 -1.98
CA PRO A 126 -12.44 9.64 -2.55
C PRO A 126 -12.45 9.56 -4.09
N LEU A 127 -11.97 10.62 -4.74
CA LEU A 127 -11.67 10.58 -6.17
C LEU A 127 -10.44 9.69 -6.40
N ILE A 128 -10.53 8.69 -7.27
CA ILE A 128 -9.41 7.83 -7.61
C ILE A 128 -8.73 8.39 -8.86
N ILE A 129 -7.46 8.73 -8.75
CA ILE A 129 -6.63 9.24 -9.86
C ILE A 129 -5.48 8.26 -10.09
N SER A 130 -5.28 7.83 -11.34
CA SER A 130 -4.18 6.92 -11.71
C SER A 130 -3.12 7.59 -12.58
N GLU A 131 -3.48 8.64 -13.31
CA GLU A 131 -2.56 9.30 -14.24
C GLU A 131 -1.84 10.48 -13.60
N LYS A 132 -0.54 10.61 -13.89
CA LYS A 132 0.34 11.65 -13.31
C LYS A 132 -0.18 13.06 -13.64
N ASP A 133 -0.62 13.28 -14.88
CA ASP A 133 -1.06 14.59 -15.33
C ASP A 133 -2.45 14.96 -14.80
N GLU A 134 -3.32 13.97 -14.59
CA GLU A 134 -4.60 14.19 -13.91
C GLU A 134 -4.37 14.61 -12.46
N MET A 135 -3.43 13.96 -11.75
CA MET A 135 -3.07 14.31 -10.38
C MET A 135 -2.52 15.74 -10.31
N ARG A 136 -1.59 16.10 -11.21
CA ARG A 136 -1.06 17.47 -11.32
C ARG A 136 -2.16 18.49 -11.59
N ASN A 137 -3.08 18.19 -12.49
CA ASN A 137 -4.19 19.09 -12.83
C ASN A 137 -5.16 19.24 -11.65
N TRP A 138 -5.39 18.17 -10.87
CA TRP A 138 -6.15 18.27 -9.63
C TRP A 138 -5.45 19.17 -8.61
N SER A 139 -4.15 18.96 -8.35
CA SER A 139 -3.39 19.75 -7.38
C SER A 139 -3.34 21.23 -7.75
N ARG A 140 -3.05 21.55 -9.01
CA ARG A 140 -3.06 22.94 -9.52
C ARG A 140 -4.42 23.61 -9.34
N ARG A 141 -5.53 22.88 -9.54
CA ARG A 141 -6.88 23.41 -9.30
C ARG A 141 -7.14 23.70 -7.83
N MET A 142 -6.71 22.81 -6.92
CA MET A 142 -6.86 23.04 -5.47
C MET A 142 -6.03 24.23 -5.02
N ARG A 143 -4.76 24.32 -5.46
CA ARG A 143 -3.88 25.46 -5.16
C ARG A 143 -4.41 26.78 -5.74
N ALA A 144 -4.96 26.78 -6.96
CA ALA A 144 -5.61 27.96 -7.54
C ALA A 144 -6.85 28.43 -6.77
N GLN A 145 -7.47 27.55 -5.98
CA GLN A 145 -8.56 27.88 -5.05
C GLN A 145 -8.04 28.33 -3.67
N GLY A 146 -6.72 28.43 -3.49
CA GLY A 146 -6.09 28.76 -2.21
C GLY A 146 -6.07 27.62 -1.19
N LYS A 147 -6.41 26.38 -1.59
CA LYS A 147 -6.47 25.24 -0.67
C LYS A 147 -5.10 24.63 -0.42
N SER A 148 -4.84 24.32 0.84
CA SER A 148 -3.68 23.53 1.26
C SER A 148 -3.86 22.03 0.97
N ILE A 149 -2.78 21.35 0.57
CA ILE A 149 -2.77 19.92 0.20
C ILE A 149 -1.89 19.14 1.19
N GLY A 150 -2.47 18.13 1.83
CA GLY A 150 -1.78 17.16 2.67
C GLY A 150 -1.60 15.83 1.94
N LEU A 151 -0.38 15.28 1.94
CA LEU A 151 -0.06 14.00 1.32
C LEU A 151 0.32 12.95 2.38
N VAL A 152 -0.29 11.76 2.28
CA VAL A 152 0.11 10.55 3.03
C VAL A 152 0.58 9.49 2.03
N PRO A 153 1.90 9.31 1.85
CA PRO A 153 2.42 8.27 0.97
C PRO A 153 2.32 6.88 1.59
N THR A 154 1.73 5.92 0.89
CA THR A 154 1.62 4.52 1.34
C THR A 154 1.91 3.52 0.21
N MET A 155 2.12 2.26 0.59
CA MET A 155 2.18 1.13 -0.34
C MET A 155 0.87 0.32 -0.37
N GLY A 156 -0.21 0.81 0.26
CA GLY A 156 -1.46 0.06 0.42
C GLY A 156 -1.41 -0.98 1.53
N TYR A 157 -2.43 -1.85 1.57
CA TYR A 157 -2.71 -2.78 2.66
C TYR A 157 -2.80 -2.06 4.01
N LEU A 158 -3.70 -1.07 4.04
CA LEU A 158 -3.84 -0.08 5.09
C LEU A 158 -4.31 -0.72 6.40
N HIS A 159 -3.93 -0.09 7.51
CA HIS A 159 -4.28 -0.46 8.87
C HIS A 159 -4.43 0.80 9.73
N GLN A 160 -4.78 0.68 11.01
CA GLN A 160 -5.06 1.84 11.87
C GLN A 160 -3.89 2.83 11.95
N GLY A 161 -2.64 2.34 11.99
CA GLY A 161 -1.46 3.20 11.90
C GLY A 161 -1.35 4.04 10.61
N HIS A 162 -1.96 3.63 9.49
CA HIS A 162 -2.06 4.48 8.30
C HIS A 162 -3.19 5.50 8.43
N LEU A 163 -4.33 5.10 9.00
CA LEU A 163 -5.47 5.98 9.20
C LEU A 163 -5.15 7.11 10.20
N SER A 164 -4.27 6.88 11.17
CA SER A 164 -3.78 7.94 12.05
C SER A 164 -2.94 8.99 11.30
N LEU A 165 -2.16 8.61 10.28
CA LEU A 165 -1.42 9.58 9.45
C LEU A 165 -2.36 10.49 8.68
N ILE A 166 -3.51 9.96 8.23
CA ILE A 166 -4.52 10.73 7.51
C ILE A 166 -5.18 11.73 8.46
N LYS A 167 -5.53 11.29 9.67
CA LYS A 167 -6.06 12.17 10.73
C LYS A 167 -5.06 13.27 11.09
N GLU A 168 -3.77 12.94 11.15
CA GLU A 168 -2.73 13.94 11.36
C GLU A 168 -2.69 14.91 10.17
N ALA A 169 -2.70 14.45 8.92
CA ALA A 169 -2.69 15.31 7.74
C ALA A 169 -3.88 16.30 7.70
N GLN A 170 -5.06 15.87 8.13
CA GLN A 170 -6.27 16.71 8.24
C GLN A 170 -6.13 17.88 9.22
N GLN A 171 -5.18 17.83 10.16
CA GLN A 171 -4.92 18.94 11.07
C GLN A 171 -4.08 20.05 10.43
N HIS A 172 -3.39 19.76 9.33
CA HIS A 172 -2.43 20.69 8.70
C HIS A 172 -2.78 21.06 7.26
N ALA A 173 -3.81 20.46 6.66
CA ALA A 173 -4.24 20.73 5.30
C ALA A 173 -5.74 20.53 5.07
N GLU A 174 -6.29 21.27 4.10
CA GLU A 174 -7.71 21.23 3.76
C GLU A 174 -8.08 20.11 2.78
N SER A 175 -7.17 19.74 1.88
CA SER A 175 -7.39 18.70 0.87
C SER A 175 -6.42 17.54 1.07
N ILE A 176 -6.93 16.33 1.22
CA ILE A 176 -6.15 15.16 1.61
C ILE A 176 -5.96 14.19 0.46
N VAL A 177 -4.70 13.91 0.15
CA VAL A 177 -4.26 12.94 -0.86
C VAL A 177 -3.59 11.77 -0.16
N VAL A 178 -4.05 10.56 -0.46
CA VAL A 178 -3.37 9.32 -0.07
C VAL A 178 -2.81 8.68 -1.33
N SER A 179 -1.50 8.43 -1.40
CA SER A 179 -0.95 7.64 -2.50
C SER A 179 -0.88 6.17 -2.12
N ILE A 180 -1.27 5.29 -3.04
CA ILE A 180 -1.12 3.83 -2.90
C ILE A 180 -0.26 3.34 -4.06
N TYR A 181 1.02 3.06 -3.78
CA TYR A 181 1.95 2.57 -4.79
C TYR A 181 3.03 1.67 -4.17
N VAL A 182 3.02 0.39 -4.53
CA VAL A 182 4.11 -0.55 -4.16
C VAL A 182 5.31 -0.24 -5.05
N ASN A 183 6.32 0.43 -4.47
CA ASN A 183 7.45 0.98 -5.20
C ASN A 183 8.53 -0.08 -5.52
N PRO A 184 8.73 -0.53 -6.77
CA PRO A 184 9.73 -1.55 -7.08
C PRO A 184 11.18 -1.10 -6.80
N GLY A 185 11.47 0.20 -6.94
CA GLY A 185 12.83 0.73 -6.81
C GLY A 185 13.42 0.67 -5.40
N GLN A 186 12.60 0.39 -4.38
CA GLN A 186 13.09 0.18 -3.01
C GLN A 186 13.27 -1.30 -2.65
N PHE A 187 12.90 -2.22 -3.55
CA PHE A 187 13.10 -3.65 -3.33
C PHE A 187 14.36 -4.13 -4.06
N SER A 188 15.11 -5.00 -3.40
CA SER A 188 16.12 -5.81 -4.08
C SER A 188 15.44 -6.99 -4.81
N PRO A 189 16.04 -7.59 -5.85
CA PRO A 189 15.44 -8.72 -6.57
C PRO A 189 15.08 -9.93 -5.70
N ASN A 190 15.75 -10.08 -4.55
CA ASN A 190 15.52 -11.15 -3.58
C ASN A 190 14.55 -10.75 -2.43
N GLU A 191 13.99 -9.54 -2.47
CA GLU A 191 13.00 -9.09 -1.48
C GLU A 191 11.55 -9.34 -1.97
N ASP A 192 10.61 -9.21 -1.03
CA ASP A 192 9.18 -9.58 -1.13
C ASP A 192 8.31 -8.70 -2.06
N LEU A 193 8.82 -8.21 -3.19
CA LEU A 193 8.03 -7.37 -4.11
C LEU A 193 6.81 -8.12 -4.68
N SER A 194 7.00 -9.40 -5.03
CA SER A 194 5.96 -10.25 -5.61
C SER A 194 4.94 -10.75 -4.58
N THR A 195 5.36 -10.86 -3.31
CA THR A 195 4.57 -11.36 -2.19
C THR A 195 3.96 -10.24 -1.34
N TYR A 196 4.26 -8.96 -1.65
CA TYR A 196 3.70 -7.82 -0.92
C TYR A 196 2.16 -7.80 -1.01
N PRO A 197 1.44 -7.71 0.12
CA PRO A 197 -0.01 -7.83 0.15
C PRO A 197 -0.68 -6.65 -0.56
N ARG A 198 -1.77 -6.93 -1.30
CA ARG A 198 -2.53 -5.93 -2.06
C ARG A 198 -4.02 -6.18 -1.88
N ASP A 199 -4.71 -5.20 -1.29
CA ASP A 199 -6.17 -5.21 -1.13
C ASP A 199 -6.71 -3.80 -1.37
N PHE A 200 -6.69 -3.37 -2.64
CA PHE A 200 -7.09 -2.01 -2.99
C PHE A 200 -8.55 -1.72 -2.61
N LEU A 201 -9.45 -2.71 -2.70
CA LEU A 201 -10.85 -2.50 -2.30
C LEU A 201 -10.97 -2.32 -0.79
N GLY A 202 -10.32 -3.18 0.00
CA GLY A 202 -10.29 -3.01 1.45
C GLY A 202 -9.61 -1.72 1.89
N ASP A 203 -8.59 -1.25 1.16
CA ASP A 203 -7.96 0.04 1.39
C ASP A 203 -8.95 1.19 1.17
N ILE A 204 -9.68 1.20 0.05
CA ILE A 204 -10.69 2.22 -0.23
C ILE A 204 -11.79 2.25 0.84
N GLU A 205 -12.30 1.09 1.28
CA GLU A 205 -13.32 1.04 2.34
C GLU A 205 -12.79 1.61 3.67
N LYS A 206 -11.53 1.31 4.03
CA LYS A 206 -10.89 1.92 5.21
C LYS A 206 -10.77 3.43 5.06
N LEU A 207 -10.39 3.93 3.88
CA LEU A 207 -10.26 5.36 3.63
C LEU A 207 -11.60 6.10 3.69
N LYS A 208 -12.67 5.49 3.19
CA LYS A 208 -14.05 6.01 3.32
C LYS A 208 -14.50 6.09 4.77
N SER A 209 -14.00 5.20 5.64
CA SER A 209 -14.31 5.22 7.07
C SER A 209 -13.63 6.36 7.84
N VAL A 210 -12.66 7.06 7.24
CA VAL A 210 -11.92 8.13 7.92
C VAL A 210 -12.82 9.36 8.11
N PRO A 211 -13.02 9.83 9.35
CA PRO A 211 -13.75 11.07 9.61
C PRO A 211 -13.09 12.25 8.90
N GLY A 212 -13.87 13.18 8.34
CA GLY A 212 -13.33 14.25 7.48
C GLY A 212 -13.00 13.82 6.05
N GLY A 213 -12.89 12.51 5.80
CA GLY A 213 -12.71 11.92 4.48
C GLY A 213 -11.32 12.08 3.88
N VAL A 214 -11.15 11.45 2.72
CA VAL A 214 -9.98 11.61 1.84
C VAL A 214 -10.49 12.16 0.52
N ASP A 215 -9.87 13.21 -0.01
CA ASP A 215 -10.31 13.82 -1.25
C ASP A 215 -9.85 13.03 -2.47
N VAL A 216 -8.60 12.57 -2.46
CA VAL A 216 -8.01 11.82 -3.56
C VAL A 216 -7.24 10.61 -3.08
N VAL A 217 -7.45 9.49 -3.76
CA VAL A 217 -6.54 8.34 -3.74
C VAL A 217 -5.75 8.33 -5.04
N PHE A 218 -4.46 8.65 -4.95
CA PHE A 218 -3.56 8.57 -6.09
C PHE A 218 -2.99 7.16 -6.19
N HIS A 219 -3.49 6.38 -7.15
CA HIS A 219 -3.11 4.99 -7.37
C HIS A 219 -2.51 4.79 -8.77
N PRO A 220 -1.27 5.26 -8.99
CA PRO A 220 -0.66 5.20 -10.31
C PRO A 220 -0.32 3.78 -10.74
N TYR A 221 -0.53 3.48 -12.02
CA TYR A 221 -0.09 2.21 -12.62
C TYR A 221 1.43 2.07 -12.54
N ASN A 222 2.15 3.15 -12.83
CA ASN A 222 3.59 3.18 -12.78
C ASN A 222 4.11 4.60 -12.55
N LEU A 223 5.14 4.71 -11.73
CA LEU A 223 5.87 5.96 -11.55
C LEU A 223 7.20 5.97 -12.29
N TYR A 224 7.76 4.82 -12.66
CA TYR A 224 8.98 4.69 -13.46
C TYR A 224 8.69 4.77 -14.96
N ASP A 225 9.72 5.07 -15.74
CA ASP A 225 9.73 4.86 -17.19
C ASP A 225 10.70 3.71 -17.45
N TYR A 226 10.29 2.77 -18.29
CA TYR A 226 11.04 1.56 -18.62
C TYR A 226 11.56 1.59 -20.07
N GLY A 227 11.36 2.69 -20.81
CA GLY A 227 11.77 2.80 -22.20
C GLY A 227 10.77 2.10 -23.14
N GLY A 228 10.33 2.80 -24.20
CA GLY A 228 9.29 2.30 -25.10
C GLY A 228 9.80 1.27 -26.11
N ASN A 229 9.41 0.00 -25.95
CA ASN A 229 8.79 -0.88 -26.96
C ASN A 229 8.51 -2.25 -26.35
N ASP A 230 7.25 -2.67 -26.35
CA ASP A 230 6.78 -4.06 -26.43
C ASP A 230 7.52 -5.18 -25.66
N PHE A 231 8.03 -4.91 -24.46
CA PHE A 231 8.46 -5.98 -23.56
C PHE A 231 7.28 -6.48 -22.74
N SER A 232 6.58 -7.43 -23.36
CA SER A 232 6.03 -8.57 -22.63
C SER A 232 7.08 -9.05 -21.62
N ARG A 233 6.70 -9.03 -20.33
CA ARG A 233 7.25 -9.81 -19.22
C ARG A 233 8.61 -10.47 -19.49
N ASP A 234 9.67 -9.86 -18.97
CA ASP A 234 10.82 -10.61 -18.49
C ASP A 234 11.38 -9.91 -17.24
N ALA A 235 10.57 -9.88 -16.18
CA ALA A 235 11.06 -9.65 -14.82
C ALA A 235 11.80 -10.89 -14.26
N GLU A 236 12.21 -11.84 -15.11
CA GLU A 236 12.85 -13.10 -14.71
C GLU A 236 14.31 -13.26 -15.15
N ARG A 237 14.97 -12.24 -15.72
CA ARG A 237 16.42 -12.32 -16.00
C ARG A 237 17.21 -11.19 -15.36
N GLY A 238 17.39 -11.29 -14.05
CA GLY A 238 18.55 -10.70 -13.38
C GLY A 238 19.83 -11.37 -13.90
N THR A 239 20.53 -10.74 -14.84
CA THR A 239 21.91 -11.12 -15.14
C THR A 239 22.82 -10.54 -14.06
N LYS A 240 23.48 -11.43 -13.32
CA LYS A 240 24.53 -11.08 -12.36
C LYS A 240 25.61 -10.29 -13.09
N LYS A 241 25.68 -8.97 -12.88
CA LYS A 241 26.94 -8.23 -12.97
C LYS A 241 27.53 -8.18 -11.58
N GLU A 242 28.59 -8.95 -11.35
CA GLU A 242 29.33 -8.94 -10.09
C GLU A 242 29.75 -7.51 -9.73
N GLY A 243 29.40 -7.07 -8.52
CA GLY A 243 29.88 -5.81 -7.94
C GLY A 243 28.96 -4.58 -7.99
N LYS A 244 27.77 -4.65 -8.61
CA LYS A 244 26.77 -3.55 -8.56
C LYS A 244 25.52 -3.99 -7.78
N VAL A 245 25.07 -3.17 -6.82
CA VAL A 245 23.81 -3.38 -6.11
C VAL A 245 22.68 -2.84 -6.99
N VAL A 246 21.79 -3.72 -7.46
CA VAL A 246 20.81 -3.45 -8.52
C VAL A 246 19.41 -3.47 -7.90
N SER A 247 18.59 -2.43 -8.09
CA SER A 247 17.18 -2.45 -7.68
C SER A 247 16.32 -3.18 -8.72
N CYS A 248 15.06 -3.51 -8.41
CA CYS A 248 14.14 -4.13 -9.39
C CYS A 248 13.83 -3.26 -10.64
N VAL A 249 14.35 -2.03 -10.71
CA VAL A 249 14.16 -1.08 -11.80
C VAL A 249 15.46 -0.87 -12.61
N ASP A 250 16.62 -1.34 -12.11
CA ASP A 250 17.90 -1.23 -12.80
C ASP A 250 18.11 -2.46 -13.71
N ASP A 251 17.79 -2.39 -15.00
CA ASP A 251 18.11 -3.47 -15.96
C ASP A 251 19.53 -3.35 -16.56
N GLY A 252 20.23 -2.26 -16.27
CA GLY A 252 21.58 -2.00 -16.75
C GLY A 252 21.69 -1.81 -18.27
N ALA A 253 20.57 -1.64 -18.97
CA ALA A 253 20.50 -1.54 -20.43
C ALA A 253 20.49 -0.09 -20.96
N GLY A 254 20.45 0.93 -20.09
CA GLY A 254 20.59 2.33 -20.49
C GLY A 254 19.40 2.94 -21.24
N VAL A 255 18.22 2.31 -21.16
CA VAL A 255 16.96 2.82 -21.73
C VAL A 255 15.86 2.96 -20.64
N GLY A 256 16.19 2.67 -19.37
CA GLY A 256 15.29 2.69 -18.21
C GLY A 256 15.47 3.91 -17.29
N HIS A 257 14.97 3.82 -16.05
CA HIS A 257 15.04 4.91 -15.07
C HIS A 257 16.48 5.21 -14.60
N GLU A 258 17.01 6.40 -14.93
CA GLU A 258 18.41 6.76 -14.61
C GLU A 258 18.56 7.73 -13.44
N THR A 259 17.51 8.49 -13.10
CA THR A 259 17.59 9.54 -12.09
C THR A 259 17.24 9.02 -10.71
N TRP A 260 18.19 9.10 -9.78
CA TRP A 260 18.02 8.64 -8.40
C TRP A 260 18.33 9.74 -7.39
N VAL A 261 17.63 9.72 -6.26
CA VAL A 261 17.88 10.60 -5.11
C VAL A 261 18.44 9.77 -3.96
N ARG A 262 19.52 10.24 -3.33
CA ARG A 262 20.15 9.60 -2.17
C ARG A 262 20.42 10.62 -1.08
N VAL A 263 20.32 10.16 0.16
CA VAL A 263 20.71 10.93 1.34
C VAL A 263 21.90 10.21 1.97
N GLU A 264 23.09 10.56 1.49
CA GLU A 264 24.28 9.69 1.53
C GLU A 264 24.70 9.21 2.92
N SER A 265 24.63 10.08 3.93
CA SER A 265 25.05 9.73 5.29
C SER A 265 23.95 8.95 6.04
N LEU A 266 22.71 9.44 6.01
CA LEU A 266 21.60 8.87 6.78
C LEU A 266 21.18 7.48 6.31
N GLU A 267 21.50 7.09 5.07
CA GLU A 267 21.14 5.78 4.54
C GLU A 267 22.11 4.65 4.92
N LYS A 268 23.29 4.92 5.50
CA LYS A 268 24.33 3.89 5.74
C LYS A 268 24.13 3.06 7.02
N GLY A 269 23.42 3.60 8.01
CA GLY A 269 23.18 2.94 9.31
C GLY A 269 21.89 2.12 9.36
N LEU A 270 21.62 1.49 10.51
CA LEU A 270 20.34 0.84 10.84
C LEU A 270 19.81 -0.07 9.71
N CYS A 271 18.58 0.13 9.25
CA CYS A 271 17.96 -0.64 8.16
C CYS A 271 18.76 -0.58 6.85
N GLY A 272 19.51 0.50 6.63
CA GLY A 272 20.29 0.70 5.41
C GLY A 272 21.47 -0.26 5.28
N LYS A 273 22.04 -0.72 6.40
CA LYS A 273 23.07 -1.77 6.40
C LYS A 273 22.55 -3.07 5.79
N SER A 274 21.34 -3.47 6.18
CA SER A 274 20.72 -4.72 5.73
C SER A 274 19.98 -4.56 4.39
N ARG A 275 19.73 -3.32 3.93
CA ARG A 275 18.92 -3.00 2.74
C ARG A 275 19.54 -1.86 1.90
N PRO A 276 20.67 -2.10 1.22
CA PRO A 276 21.51 -1.05 0.61
C PRO A 276 20.85 -0.22 -0.51
N VAL A 277 19.79 -0.70 -1.16
CA VAL A 277 19.04 0.05 -2.20
C VAL A 277 17.75 0.68 -1.68
N PHE A 278 17.30 0.31 -0.48
CA PHE A 278 15.96 0.63 0.00
C PHE A 278 15.72 2.14 0.06
N PHE A 279 16.60 2.87 0.74
CA PHE A 279 16.40 4.32 0.95
C PHE A 279 16.62 5.16 -0.30
N ARG A 280 17.47 4.73 -1.25
CA ARG A 280 17.55 5.34 -2.58
C ARG A 280 16.19 5.25 -3.29
N GLY A 281 15.57 4.06 -3.27
CA GLY A 281 14.25 3.84 -3.85
C GLY A 281 13.16 4.67 -3.18
N VAL A 282 13.16 4.74 -1.84
CA VAL A 282 12.23 5.57 -1.06
C VAL A 282 12.40 7.06 -1.39
N ALA A 283 13.62 7.61 -1.29
CA ALA A 283 13.87 9.03 -1.53
C ALA A 283 13.47 9.41 -2.97
N THR A 284 13.76 8.55 -3.94
CA THR A 284 13.40 8.75 -5.34
C THR A 284 11.89 8.75 -5.55
N ILE A 285 11.15 7.78 -4.98
CA ILE A 285 9.71 7.72 -5.18
C ILE A 285 8.97 8.86 -4.47
N VAL A 286 9.41 9.23 -3.27
CA VAL A 286 8.83 10.34 -2.51
C VAL A 286 9.09 11.66 -3.23
N THR A 287 10.29 11.87 -3.79
CA THR A 287 10.59 13.02 -4.66
C THR A 287 9.63 13.10 -5.84
N LYS A 288 9.35 11.97 -6.50
CA LYS A 288 8.41 11.92 -7.63
C LYS A 288 6.98 12.22 -7.20
N LEU A 289 6.55 11.70 -6.06
CA LEU A 289 5.23 12.00 -5.48
C LEU A 289 5.10 13.48 -5.13
N PHE A 290 6.13 14.09 -4.53
CA PHE A 290 6.15 15.53 -4.25
C PHE A 290 6.04 16.36 -5.52
N ASN A 291 6.74 15.99 -6.59
CA ASN A 291 6.65 16.68 -7.89
C ASN A 291 5.30 16.50 -8.61
N ILE A 292 4.56 15.42 -8.33
CA ILE A 292 3.27 15.12 -8.98
C ILE A 292 2.12 15.73 -8.19
N VAL A 293 2.13 15.56 -6.87
CA VAL A 293 1.06 15.99 -5.97
C VAL A 293 1.23 17.44 -5.54
N ASP A 294 2.45 17.96 -5.49
CA ASP A 294 2.78 19.32 -5.03
C ASP A 294 2.12 19.68 -3.67
N PRO A 295 2.35 18.88 -2.61
CA PRO A 295 1.70 19.07 -1.33
C PRO A 295 2.35 20.18 -0.50
N ASP A 296 1.58 20.86 0.35
CA ASP A 296 2.13 21.79 1.36
C ASP A 296 2.66 21.03 2.59
N VAL A 297 2.05 19.87 2.88
CA VAL A 297 2.39 19.02 4.02
C VAL A 297 2.48 17.56 3.59
N ALA A 298 3.47 16.84 4.08
CA ALA A 298 3.58 15.39 3.91
C ALA A 298 3.77 14.70 5.26
N VAL A 299 2.94 13.69 5.54
CA VAL A 299 2.93 12.99 6.84
C VAL A 299 3.50 11.59 6.69
N PHE A 300 4.44 11.24 7.58
CA PHE A 300 5.07 9.93 7.66
C PHE A 300 5.03 9.41 9.09
N GLY A 301 4.88 8.10 9.27
CA GLY A 301 4.92 7.49 10.60
C GLY A 301 6.35 7.37 11.13
N LYS A 302 6.57 7.77 12.38
CA LYS A 302 7.86 7.60 13.09
C LYS A 302 8.25 6.14 13.33
N LYS A 303 7.34 5.17 13.14
CA LYS A 303 7.67 3.73 13.17
C LYS A 303 8.87 3.41 12.27
N ASP A 304 8.89 3.97 11.06
CA ASP A 304 10.00 3.88 10.12
C ASP A 304 10.92 5.11 10.30
N TYR A 305 11.50 5.25 11.50
CA TYR A 305 12.17 6.48 11.94
C TYR A 305 13.27 6.95 10.97
N GLN A 306 14.12 6.04 10.52
CA GLN A 306 15.18 6.34 9.54
C GLN A 306 14.60 6.84 8.21
N GLN A 307 13.47 6.29 7.76
CA GLN A 307 12.78 6.75 6.56
C GLN A 307 12.31 8.19 6.73
N TRP A 308 11.62 8.49 7.82
CA TRP A 308 11.14 9.84 8.11
C TRP A 308 12.28 10.85 8.18
N ARG A 309 13.40 10.52 8.84
CA ARG A 309 14.60 11.37 8.90
C ARG A 309 15.24 11.60 7.54
N ILE A 310 15.33 10.56 6.71
CA ILE A 310 15.83 10.67 5.33
C ILE A 310 14.96 11.60 4.50
N ILE A 311 13.64 11.46 4.57
CA ILE A 311 12.72 12.36 3.84
C ILE A 311 12.81 13.80 4.36
N LYS A 312 12.89 14.00 5.68
CA LYS A 312 13.06 15.33 6.27
C LYS A 312 14.38 15.99 5.83
N ARG A 313 15.48 15.22 5.76
CA ARG A 313 16.78 15.71 5.26
C ARG A 313 16.70 16.03 3.76
N MET A 314 16.13 15.14 2.96
CA MET A 314 15.93 15.33 1.51
C MET A 314 15.14 16.59 1.21
N VAL A 315 14.05 16.85 1.96
CA VAL A 315 13.23 18.06 1.81
C VAL A 315 14.04 19.32 2.10
N ARG A 316 14.84 19.32 3.17
CA ARG A 316 15.74 20.44 3.48
C ARG A 316 16.79 20.65 2.38
N ASP A 317 17.44 19.59 1.93
CA ASP A 317 18.62 19.67 1.05
C ASP A 317 18.26 19.99 -0.40
N LEU A 318 17.04 19.67 -0.82
CA LEU A 318 16.53 19.94 -2.16
C LEU A 318 15.54 21.11 -2.20
N ASP A 319 15.50 21.92 -1.13
CA ASP A 319 14.69 23.14 -1.03
C ASP A 319 13.19 22.94 -1.33
N PHE A 320 12.64 21.80 -0.92
CA PHE A 320 11.22 21.56 -1.05
C PHE A 320 10.45 22.47 -0.09
N GLY A 321 9.46 23.22 -0.63
CA GLY A 321 8.51 24.02 0.13
C GLY A 321 7.46 23.21 0.88
N ILE A 322 7.83 22.03 1.41
CA ILE A 322 6.93 21.02 1.97
C ILE A 322 7.24 20.84 3.45
N LYS A 323 6.22 20.94 4.31
CA LYS A 323 6.36 20.62 5.74
C LYS A 323 6.27 19.10 5.94
N VAL A 324 7.35 18.46 6.37
CA VAL A 324 7.36 17.03 6.70
C VAL A 324 6.99 16.82 8.16
N ILE A 325 5.89 16.12 8.41
CA ILE A 325 5.38 15.83 9.75
C ILE A 325 5.64 14.35 10.09
N GLY A 326 6.24 14.13 11.26
CA GLY A 326 6.42 12.79 11.82
C GLY A 326 5.29 12.49 12.79
N SER A 327 4.35 11.63 12.40
CA SER A 327 3.28 11.16 13.28
C SER A 327 3.83 10.07 14.20
N ASP A 328 3.42 10.10 15.47
CA ASP A 328 3.83 9.09 16.44
C ASP A 328 3.35 7.69 16.06
N LEU A 329 4.09 6.68 16.51
CA LEU A 329 3.78 5.29 16.20
C LEU A 329 2.48 4.87 16.89
N VAL A 330 1.66 4.08 16.18
CA VAL A 330 0.46 3.48 16.77
C VAL A 330 0.81 2.07 17.22
N ARG A 331 0.45 1.75 18.46
CA ARG A 331 0.60 0.44 19.06
C ARG A 331 -0.76 -0.25 19.15
N GLU A 332 -0.74 -1.57 19.10
CA GLU A 332 -1.87 -2.40 19.51
C GLU A 332 -2.08 -2.30 21.03
N ASP A 333 -3.21 -2.78 21.56
CA ASP A 333 -3.57 -2.60 22.98
C ASP A 333 -2.56 -3.24 23.94
N ASP A 334 -1.85 -4.28 23.49
CA ASP A 334 -0.79 -4.97 24.22
C ASP A 334 0.60 -4.28 24.12
N GLY A 335 0.69 -3.20 23.33
CA GLY A 335 1.90 -2.41 23.14
C GLY A 335 2.74 -2.81 21.92
N LEU A 336 2.36 -3.83 21.14
CA LEU A 336 3.08 -4.19 19.91
C LEU A 336 2.93 -3.07 18.88
N ALA A 337 4.03 -2.66 18.23
CA ALA A 337 3.95 -1.69 17.14
C ALA A 337 3.11 -2.23 15.97
N MET A 338 2.11 -1.46 15.52
CA MET A 338 1.26 -1.89 14.41
C MET A 338 2.06 -2.01 13.11
N SER A 339 1.90 -3.13 12.42
CA SER A 339 2.56 -3.40 11.15
C SER A 339 1.72 -4.35 10.31
N SER A 340 1.69 -4.15 8.99
CA SER A 340 1.11 -5.13 8.05
C SER A 340 1.77 -6.51 8.18
N ARG A 341 3.03 -6.58 8.62
CA ARG A 341 3.77 -7.83 8.82
C ARG A 341 3.30 -8.65 10.01
N ASN A 342 2.56 -8.07 10.97
CA ASN A 342 2.12 -8.76 12.18
C ASN A 342 1.19 -9.94 11.86
N VAL A 343 0.50 -9.91 10.71
CA VAL A 343 -0.38 -11.00 10.23
C VAL A 343 0.39 -12.30 9.94
N HIS A 344 1.70 -12.24 9.76
CA HIS A 344 2.53 -13.41 9.46
C HIS A 344 3.13 -14.06 10.71
N LEU A 345 2.94 -13.47 11.89
CA LEU A 345 3.38 -14.05 13.16
C LEU A 345 2.39 -15.13 13.60
N SER A 346 2.91 -16.27 14.07
CA SER A 346 2.10 -17.18 14.88
C SER A 346 1.70 -16.52 16.21
N PRO A 347 0.65 -16.98 16.89
CA PRO A 347 0.25 -16.43 18.19
C PRO A 347 1.39 -16.41 19.22
N ALA A 348 2.22 -17.46 19.24
CA ALA A 348 3.35 -17.55 20.16
C ALA A 348 4.49 -16.59 19.79
N GLU A 349 4.81 -16.44 18.50
CA GLU A 349 5.82 -15.47 18.04
C GLU A 349 5.36 -14.03 18.30
N ARG A 350 4.07 -13.74 18.11
CA ARG A 350 3.46 -12.44 18.39
C ARG A 350 3.59 -12.06 19.86
N GLU A 351 3.28 -12.98 20.77
CA GLU A 351 3.43 -12.73 22.21
C GLU A 351 4.90 -12.45 22.58
N LYS A 352 5.83 -13.24 22.02
CA LYS A 352 7.27 -13.05 22.21
C LYS A 352 7.78 -11.73 21.63
N ALA A 353 7.21 -11.26 20.53
CA ALA A 353 7.59 -10.00 19.88
C ALA A 353 7.35 -8.76 20.77
N LEU A 354 6.48 -8.85 21.78
CA LEU A 354 6.28 -7.79 22.79
C LEU A 354 7.56 -7.48 23.59
N SER A 355 8.54 -8.39 23.60
CA SER A 355 9.85 -8.12 24.20
C SER A 355 10.54 -6.88 23.61
N ILE A 356 10.31 -6.55 22.34
CA ILE A 356 10.87 -5.35 21.71
C ILE A 356 10.28 -4.09 22.37
N SER A 357 8.95 -3.96 22.42
CA SER A 357 8.31 -2.76 22.95
C SER A 357 8.51 -2.61 24.46
N ARG A 358 8.50 -3.72 25.20
CA ARG A 358 8.78 -3.76 26.64
C ARG A 358 10.21 -3.30 26.95
N SER A 359 11.21 -3.85 26.27
CA SER A 359 12.61 -3.47 26.49
C SER A 359 12.91 -2.01 26.12
N LEU A 360 12.28 -1.49 25.07
CA LEU A 360 12.35 -0.06 24.73
C LEU A 360 11.74 0.83 25.82
N ALA A 361 10.60 0.44 26.38
CA ALA A 361 9.96 1.17 27.47
C ALA A 361 10.82 1.15 28.75
N GLU A 362 11.39 0.00 29.08
CA GLU A 362 12.33 -0.16 30.20
C GLU A 362 13.57 0.71 30.02
N ALA A 363 14.16 0.74 28.82
CA ALA A 363 15.31 1.59 28.52
C ALA A 363 14.98 3.08 28.68
N ARG A 364 13.78 3.51 28.24
CA ARG A 364 13.31 4.89 28.45
C ARG A 364 13.15 5.23 29.92
N ILE A 365 12.57 4.32 30.72
CA ILE A 365 12.40 4.51 32.17
C ILE A 365 13.76 4.56 32.87
N ALA A 366 14.68 3.65 32.54
CA ALA A 366 16.02 3.62 33.10
C ALA A 366 16.80 4.91 32.79
N ALA A 367 16.69 5.42 31.56
CA ALA A 367 17.27 6.71 31.17
C ALA A 367 16.67 7.88 31.97
N GLY A 368 15.34 7.93 32.10
CA GLY A 368 14.66 8.94 32.92
C GLY A 368 15.01 8.87 34.42
N ASN A 369 15.49 7.72 34.90
CA ASN A 369 16.01 7.53 36.26
C ASN A 369 17.53 7.78 36.39
N GLY A 370 18.18 8.30 35.34
CA GLY A 370 19.59 8.71 35.36
C GLY A 370 20.57 7.72 34.72
N ASN A 371 20.12 6.56 34.20
CA ASN A 371 21.00 5.70 33.42
C ASN A 371 21.16 6.23 31.99
N VAL A 372 22.15 7.09 31.79
CA VAL A 372 22.48 7.65 30.46
C VAL A 372 23.46 6.79 29.67
N ASN A 373 23.91 5.64 30.18
CA ASN A 373 24.90 4.79 29.51
C ASN A 373 24.25 3.94 28.41
N CYS A 374 24.49 4.31 27.15
CA CYS A 374 23.84 3.64 26.02
C CYS A 374 24.27 2.17 25.88
N LYS A 375 25.48 1.80 26.30
CA LYS A 375 25.97 0.42 26.23
C LYS A 375 25.18 -0.50 27.17
N GLU A 376 24.88 -0.03 28.38
CA GLU A 376 24.08 -0.78 29.35
C GLU A 376 22.63 -0.94 28.87
N LEU A 377 21.99 0.15 28.46
CA LEU A 377 20.62 0.13 27.95
C LEU A 377 20.48 -0.79 26.73
N LYS A 378 21.42 -0.73 25.79
CA LYS A 378 21.46 -1.63 24.63
C LYS A 378 21.59 -3.08 25.04
N LYS A 379 22.52 -3.39 25.96
CA LYS A 379 22.77 -4.76 26.41
C LYS A 379 21.51 -5.37 27.02
N SER A 380 20.82 -4.64 27.91
CA SER A 380 19.60 -5.12 28.56
C SER A 380 18.49 -5.41 27.56
N ALA A 381 18.28 -4.51 26.59
CA ALA A 381 17.25 -4.72 25.57
C ALA A 381 17.57 -5.89 24.62
N ILE A 382 18.83 -6.01 24.18
CA ILE A 382 19.28 -7.14 23.37
C ILE A 382 19.04 -8.46 24.10
N GLN A 383 19.41 -8.53 25.38
CA GLN A 383 19.22 -9.73 26.20
C GLN A 383 17.74 -10.10 26.31
N ALA A 384 16.86 -9.14 26.63
CA ALA A 384 15.43 -9.38 26.76
C ALA A 384 14.79 -9.92 25.47
N VAL A 385 15.16 -9.37 24.31
CA VAL A 385 14.66 -9.83 23.01
C VAL A 385 15.20 -11.23 22.67
N GLN A 386 16.47 -11.51 22.94
CA GLN A 386 17.09 -12.81 22.70
C GLN A 386 16.50 -13.92 23.59
N GLU A 387 16.26 -13.64 24.88
CA GLU A 387 15.63 -14.58 25.81
C GLU A 387 14.19 -14.91 25.41
N ALA A 388 13.47 -13.97 24.79
CA ALA A 388 12.16 -14.22 24.20
C ALA A 388 12.22 -15.06 22.90
N GLY A 389 13.42 -15.36 22.38
CA GLY A 389 13.66 -16.11 21.16
C GLY A 389 13.74 -15.24 19.89
N GLY A 390 13.87 -13.93 20.03
CA GLY A 390 14.09 -13.01 18.91
C GLY A 390 15.56 -12.96 18.48
N VAL A 391 15.79 -12.82 17.17
CA VAL A 391 17.14 -12.66 16.61
C VAL A 391 17.35 -11.19 16.23
N ILE A 392 18.26 -10.50 16.91
CA ILE A 392 18.57 -9.09 16.67
C ILE A 392 19.21 -8.91 15.27
N ASP A 393 18.63 -8.00 14.48
CA ASP A 393 19.26 -7.45 13.28
C ASP A 393 20.09 -6.21 13.67
N TYR A 394 19.48 -5.27 14.39
CA TYR A 394 20.19 -4.20 15.08
C TYR A 394 19.44 -3.72 16.32
N ALA A 395 20.17 -3.15 17.27
CA ALA A 395 19.64 -2.40 18.40
C ALA A 395 20.61 -1.23 18.66
N GLU A 396 20.20 -0.01 18.30
CA GLU A 396 21.08 1.16 18.36
C GLU A 396 20.38 2.37 18.96
N ILE A 397 21.08 3.04 19.88
CA ILE A 397 20.69 4.34 20.43
C ILE A 397 21.44 5.39 19.63
N VAL A 398 20.70 6.27 18.98
CA VAL A 398 21.23 7.25 18.03
C VAL A 398 20.69 8.64 18.31
N ASP A 399 21.44 9.66 17.91
CA ASP A 399 20.97 11.05 17.88
C ASP A 399 19.67 11.14 17.03
N GLN A 400 18.64 11.82 17.53
CA GLN A 400 17.36 11.92 16.81
C GLN A 400 17.52 12.60 15.45
N GLU A 401 18.58 13.38 15.27
CA GLU A 401 18.83 14.15 14.06
C GLU A 401 19.71 13.50 13.01
N SER A 402 20.94 13.20 13.39
CA SER A 402 21.94 12.65 12.51
C SER A 402 21.85 11.13 12.39
N LEU A 403 21.13 10.47 13.30
CA LEU A 403 21.09 9.01 13.46
C LEU A 403 22.49 8.40 13.69
N ASP A 404 23.46 9.21 14.14
CA ASP A 404 24.75 8.71 14.57
C ASP A 404 24.61 8.03 15.94
N ALA A 405 25.32 6.91 16.12
CA ALA A 405 25.34 6.21 17.39
C ALA A 405 25.97 7.08 18.48
N VAL A 406 25.38 7.01 19.68
CA VAL A 406 25.87 7.73 20.85
C VAL A 406 26.26 6.76 21.96
N GLU A 407 27.25 7.15 22.77
CA GLU A 407 27.70 6.37 23.93
C GLU A 407 26.97 6.77 25.22
N GLU A 408 26.61 8.06 25.34
CA GLU A 408 25.88 8.61 26.47
C GLU A 408 24.71 9.50 26.00
N ILE A 409 23.61 9.47 26.75
CA ILE A 409 22.42 10.27 26.46
C ILE A 409 22.59 11.66 27.07
N ILE A 410 23.22 12.56 26.30
CA ILE A 410 23.44 13.97 26.67
C ILE A 410 22.54 14.95 25.89
N ARG A 411 21.67 14.42 25.03
CA ARG A 411 20.77 15.13 24.12
C ARG A 411 19.62 14.18 23.73
N PRO A 412 18.54 14.66 23.09
CA PRO A 412 17.47 13.77 22.63
C PRO A 412 17.99 12.67 21.70
N VAL A 413 17.68 11.42 22.05
CA VAL A 413 18.05 10.22 21.28
C VAL A 413 16.81 9.43 20.90
N VAL A 414 16.99 8.49 19.98
CA VAL A 414 16.00 7.45 19.68
C VAL A 414 16.68 6.09 19.79
N PHE A 415 16.06 5.17 20.53
CA PHE A 415 16.49 3.78 20.56
C PHE A 415 15.73 3.01 19.48
N CYS A 416 16.41 2.56 18.44
CA CYS A 416 15.85 1.80 17.33
C CYS A 416 16.21 0.31 17.46
N ILE A 417 15.22 -0.58 17.36
CA ILE A 417 15.42 -2.03 17.36
C ILE A 417 14.79 -2.64 16.10
N ALA A 418 15.52 -3.56 15.47
CA ALA A 418 15.00 -4.51 14.50
C ALA A 418 15.36 -5.93 14.91
N ALA A 419 14.37 -6.82 14.89
CA ALA A 419 14.55 -8.22 15.26
C ALA A 419 13.66 -9.14 14.44
N TRP A 420 14.08 -10.39 14.30
CA TRP A 420 13.34 -11.46 13.65
C TRP A 420 12.67 -12.34 14.70
N PHE A 421 11.40 -12.63 14.48
CA PHE A 421 10.64 -13.68 15.17
C PHE A 421 10.15 -14.66 14.12
N GLY A 422 10.72 -15.86 14.10
CA GLY A 422 10.60 -16.77 12.96
C GLY A 422 11.15 -16.11 11.69
N ASN A 423 10.31 -16.03 10.65
CA ASN A 423 10.66 -15.39 9.38
C ASN A 423 10.18 -13.93 9.28
N VAL A 424 9.61 -13.37 10.34
CA VAL A 424 9.04 -12.01 10.32
C VAL A 424 10.03 -11.02 10.93
N ARG A 425 10.54 -10.11 10.11
CA ARG A 425 11.37 -8.98 10.57
C ARG A 425 10.50 -7.82 11.03
N LEU A 426 10.55 -7.52 12.32
CA LEU A 426 9.87 -6.41 12.98
C LEU A 426 10.84 -5.25 13.25
N ILE A 427 10.28 -4.05 13.31
CA ILE A 427 11.00 -2.84 13.71
C ILE A 427 10.16 -2.08 14.74
N ASP A 428 10.84 -1.47 15.70
CA ASP A 428 10.24 -0.57 16.67
C ASP A 428 11.28 0.47 17.10
N ASN A 429 10.82 1.58 17.67
CA ASN A 429 11.69 2.60 18.21
C ASN A 429 11.03 3.38 19.35
N MET A 430 11.85 4.05 20.16
CA MET A 430 11.42 4.87 21.27
C MET A 430 12.30 6.12 21.38
N GLU A 431 11.69 7.29 21.30
CA GLU A 431 12.37 8.55 21.61
C GLU A 431 12.63 8.64 23.12
N ILE A 432 13.85 9.01 23.50
CA ILE A 432 14.29 9.20 24.88
C ILE A 432 14.80 10.62 25.03
N GLN A 433 14.26 11.32 26.02
CA GLN A 433 14.66 12.66 26.43
C GLN A 433 14.96 12.57 27.94
N VAL A 434 16.10 13.11 28.35
CA VAL A 434 16.61 13.05 29.73
C VAL A 434 16.85 14.45 30.24
#